data_AF-A0A527H656-F1
#
_entry.id   AF-A0A527H656-F1
#
_cell.length_a   1.000
_cell.length_b   1.000
_cell.length_c   1.000
_cell.angle_alpha   90.00
_cell.angle_beta   90.00
_cell.angle_gamma   90.00
#
_symmetry.space_group_name_H-M   'P 1'
#
loop_
_entity.id
_entity.type
_entity.pdbx_description
1 polymer ?
#
loop_
_entity_poly.entity_id
_entity_poly.type
_entity_poly.pdbx_seq_one_letter_code
_entity_poly.pdbx_strand_id
1 'polypeptide(L)'
;VKEMRRTHLRIVAENLEREGLAQATRDLRDIGDTVSHDTVARAASFIVALEEEIRSLPAATRPSFEAGALNLFYFLYQLVADKKQPALTHELLTRTAKWNAIRRREQYALRPGAWAPWLSLASLSAARQADAMAYFFKSAPAAAVLASHRLS
;
A
#
# COMPACT_ATOMS: atom_id res chain seq x y z
N VAL A 1 11.22 0.66 10.75
CA VAL A 1 10.56 0.58 9.41
C VAL A 1 10.29 1.95 8.78
N LYS A 2 9.72 2.94 9.52
CA LYS A 2 9.45 4.29 8.96
C LYS A 2 10.70 4.97 8.37
N GLU A 3 11.82 4.88 9.08
CA GLU A 3 13.10 5.45 8.65
C GLU A 3 13.67 4.78 7.40
N MET A 4 13.62 3.45 7.32
CA MET A 4 13.98 2.69 6.12
C MET A 4 13.18 3.12 4.88
N ARG A 5 11.87 3.38 5.03
CA ARG A 5 11.00 3.83 3.93
C ARG A 5 11.37 5.21 3.42
N ARG A 6 11.64 6.13 4.34
CA ARG A 6 12.11 7.50 4.02
C ARG A 6 13.42 7.47 3.26
N THR A 7 14.38 6.68 3.73
CA THR A 7 15.68 6.54 3.07
C THR A 7 15.52 5.95 1.67
N HIS A 8 14.69 4.93 1.50
CA HIS A 8 14.45 4.33 0.19
C HIS A 8 13.81 5.33 -0.79
N LEU A 9 12.78 6.04 -0.36
CA LEU A 9 12.13 7.08 -1.18
C LEU A 9 13.07 8.23 -1.52
N ARG A 10 13.95 8.61 -0.60
CA ARG A 10 14.99 9.60 -0.86
C ARG A 10 15.97 9.13 -1.93
N ILE A 11 16.46 7.89 -1.84
CA ILE A 11 17.40 7.33 -2.84
C ILE A 11 16.73 7.25 -4.22
N VAL A 12 15.48 6.79 -4.29
CA VAL A 12 14.73 6.73 -5.56
C VAL A 12 14.55 8.13 -6.14
N ALA A 13 14.17 9.09 -5.31
CA ALA A 13 14.05 10.49 -5.70
C ALA A 13 15.37 11.06 -6.28
N GLU A 14 16.48 10.88 -5.57
CA GLU A 14 17.81 11.33 -6.00
C GLU A 14 18.23 10.68 -7.33
N ASN A 15 17.91 9.40 -7.53
CA ASN A 15 18.20 8.71 -8.78
C ASN A 15 17.36 9.24 -9.95
N LEU A 16 16.06 9.48 -9.74
CA LEU A 16 15.18 10.02 -10.79
C LEU A 16 15.56 11.44 -11.19
N GLU A 17 16.02 12.26 -10.24
CA GLU A 17 16.56 13.60 -10.50
C GLU A 17 17.86 13.51 -11.32
N ARG A 18 18.76 12.58 -10.98
CA ARG A 18 20.02 12.37 -11.71
C ARG A 18 19.81 11.92 -13.15
N GLU A 19 18.84 11.04 -13.37
CA GLU A 19 18.48 10.53 -14.72
C GLU A 19 17.61 11.53 -15.51
N GLY A 20 17.26 12.68 -14.93
CA GLY A 20 16.45 13.72 -15.58
C GLY A 20 14.97 13.36 -15.77
N LEU A 21 14.50 12.29 -15.13
CA LEU A 21 13.15 11.75 -15.32
C LEU A 21 12.10 12.40 -14.42
N ALA A 22 12.53 13.09 -13.36
CA ALA A 22 11.64 13.88 -12.53
C ALA A 22 12.38 15.05 -11.90
N GLN A 23 11.87 16.27 -12.11
CA GLN A 23 12.44 17.49 -11.52
C GLN A 23 11.86 17.81 -10.14
N ALA A 24 10.70 17.23 -9.80
CA ALA A 24 10.01 17.46 -8.54
C ALA A 24 9.68 16.12 -7.87
N THR A 25 10.60 15.60 -7.04
CA THR A 25 10.42 14.34 -6.29
C THR A 25 9.90 14.54 -4.88
N ARG A 26 9.54 15.79 -4.52
CA ARG A 26 9.02 16.14 -3.19
C ARG A 26 7.79 15.30 -2.83
N ASP A 27 6.92 15.03 -3.79
CA ASP A 27 5.71 14.24 -3.57
C ASP A 27 6.01 12.78 -3.18
N LEU A 28 7.13 12.21 -3.67
CA LEU A 28 7.61 10.91 -3.21
C LEU A 28 8.16 10.95 -1.78
N ARG A 29 8.75 12.07 -1.35
CA ARG A 29 9.29 12.22 0.01
C ARG A 29 8.15 12.43 1.01
N ASP A 30 7.18 13.28 0.67
CA ASP A 30 6.04 13.61 1.53
C ASP A 30 5.20 12.38 1.92
N ILE A 31 4.94 11.48 0.96
CA ILE A 31 4.19 10.23 1.26
C ILE A 31 4.97 9.29 2.19
N GLY A 32 6.31 9.33 2.17
CA GLY A 32 7.16 8.59 3.10
C GLY A 32 7.05 9.09 4.54
N ASP A 33 6.69 10.36 4.73
CA ASP A 33 6.52 10.98 6.05
C ASP A 33 5.14 10.74 6.64
N THR A 34 4.12 11.03 5.83
CA THR A 34 2.71 10.97 6.18
C THR A 34 1.95 10.37 5.02
N VAL A 35 1.17 9.30 5.27
CA VAL A 35 0.28 8.75 4.25
C VAL A 35 -1.13 9.25 4.56
N SER A 36 -1.62 10.13 3.70
CA SER A 36 -2.97 10.70 3.67
C SER A 36 -3.51 10.67 2.23
N HIS A 37 -4.81 10.93 2.05
CA HIS A 37 -5.44 11.06 0.74
C HIS A 37 -4.66 12.03 -0.17
N ASP A 38 -4.30 13.19 0.36
CA ASP A 38 -3.54 14.23 -0.34
C ASP A 38 -2.15 13.73 -0.81
N THR A 39 -1.36 13.14 0.08
CA THR A 39 -0.04 12.60 -0.31
C THR A 39 -0.15 11.40 -1.27
N VAL A 40 -1.21 10.59 -1.17
CA VAL A 40 -1.48 9.47 -2.08
C VAL A 40 -1.87 9.99 -3.46
N ALA A 41 -2.71 11.02 -3.53
CA ALA A 41 -3.09 11.66 -4.77
C ALA A 41 -1.87 12.23 -5.51
N ARG A 42 -1.00 12.97 -4.80
CA ARG A 42 0.23 13.53 -5.38
C ARG A 42 1.21 12.44 -5.83
N ALA A 43 1.42 11.40 -5.02
CA ALA A 43 2.27 10.27 -5.41
C ALA A 43 1.72 9.50 -6.62
N ALA A 44 0.39 9.35 -6.73
CA ALA A 44 -0.24 8.73 -7.90
C ALA A 44 -0.03 9.58 -9.16
N SER A 45 -0.22 10.90 -9.07
CA SER A 45 0.07 11.84 -10.17
C SER A 45 1.54 11.79 -10.59
N PHE A 46 2.46 11.69 -9.63
CA PHE A 46 3.88 11.51 -9.89
C PHE A 46 4.17 10.24 -10.71
N ILE A 47 3.58 9.09 -10.33
CA ILE A 47 3.74 7.83 -11.08
C ILE A 47 3.23 7.97 -12.51
N VAL A 48 2.07 8.58 -12.71
CA VAL A 48 1.50 8.76 -14.05
C VAL A 48 2.39 9.66 -14.90
N ALA A 49 2.89 10.76 -14.35
CA ALA A 49 3.83 11.65 -15.04
C ALA A 49 5.14 10.94 -15.38
N LEU A 50 5.72 10.19 -14.43
CA LEU A 50 6.93 9.40 -14.66
C LEU A 50 6.75 8.38 -15.79
N GLU A 51 5.61 7.69 -15.82
CA GLU A 51 5.33 6.73 -16.88
C GLU A 51 5.16 7.38 -18.26
N GLU A 52 4.63 8.61 -18.32
CA GLU A 52 4.57 9.38 -19.56
C GLU A 52 5.97 9.78 -20.04
N GLU A 53 6.83 10.27 -19.14
CA GLU A 53 8.22 10.59 -19.46
C GLU A 53 8.97 9.35 -19.96
N ILE A 54 8.79 8.20 -19.31
CA ILE A 54 9.41 6.93 -19.72
C ILE A 54 8.96 6.51 -21.13
N ARG A 55 7.71 6.76 -21.53
CA ARG A 55 7.24 6.45 -22.90
C ARG A 55 7.97 7.27 -23.96
N SER A 56 8.43 8.47 -23.62
CA SER A 56 9.20 9.33 -24.52
C SER A 56 10.64 8.84 -24.73
N LEU A 57 11.15 7.97 -23.86
CA LEU A 57 12.53 7.47 -23.93
C LEU A 57 12.77 6.53 -25.13
N PRO A 58 14.04 6.39 -25.59
CA PRO A 58 14.41 5.44 -26.62
C PRO A 58 14.00 3.99 -26.27
N ALA A 59 13.57 3.23 -27.27
CA ALA A 59 13.12 1.84 -27.09
C ALA A 59 14.19 0.91 -26.49
N ALA A 60 15.49 1.24 -26.66
CA ALA A 60 16.59 0.46 -26.12
C ALA A 60 16.71 0.57 -24.58
N THR A 61 16.38 1.72 -23.99
CA THR A 61 16.52 1.98 -22.55
C THR A 61 15.19 1.91 -21.80
N ARG A 62 14.08 2.14 -22.51
CA ARG A 62 12.71 2.16 -21.96
C ARG A 62 12.36 0.94 -21.09
N PRO A 63 12.65 -0.32 -21.45
CA PRO A 63 12.22 -1.47 -20.65
C PRO A 63 12.80 -1.48 -19.23
N SER A 64 14.03 -0.99 -19.05
CA SER A 64 14.66 -0.89 -17.73
C SER A 64 13.94 0.11 -16.83
N PHE A 65 13.57 1.27 -17.41
CA PHE A 65 12.84 2.31 -16.68
C PHE A 65 11.39 1.91 -16.39
N GLU A 66 10.71 1.21 -17.31
CA GLU A 66 9.38 0.64 -17.07
C GLU A 66 9.38 -0.34 -15.88
N ALA A 67 10.39 -1.21 -15.80
CA ALA A 67 10.56 -2.10 -14.65
C ALA A 67 10.81 -1.31 -13.36
N GLY A 68 11.61 -0.24 -13.41
CA GLY A 68 11.85 0.66 -12.29
C GLY A 68 10.58 1.37 -11.80
N ALA A 69 9.77 1.92 -12.71
CA ALA A 69 8.50 2.57 -12.39
C ALA A 69 7.51 1.58 -11.78
N LEU A 70 7.44 0.35 -12.29
CA LEU A 70 6.60 -0.70 -11.73
C LEU A 70 7.03 -1.10 -10.32
N ASN A 71 8.34 -1.23 -10.07
CA ASN A 71 8.88 -1.51 -8.74
C ASN A 71 8.56 -0.38 -7.75
N LEU A 72 8.70 0.88 -8.18
CA LEU A 72 8.33 2.04 -7.38
C LEU A 72 6.83 2.02 -7.05
N PHE A 73 5.97 1.70 -8.02
CA PHE A 73 4.55 1.54 -7.77
C PHE A 73 4.27 0.47 -6.71
N TYR A 74 4.89 -0.71 -6.79
CA TYR A 74 4.69 -1.76 -5.77
C TYR A 74 5.16 -1.34 -4.38
N PHE A 75 6.27 -0.60 -4.30
CA PHE A 75 6.74 -0.02 -3.05
C PHE A 75 5.71 0.94 -2.46
N LEU A 76 5.16 1.86 -3.26
CA LEU A 76 4.12 2.79 -2.83
C LEU A 76 2.82 2.07 -2.45
N TYR A 77 2.44 1.04 -3.20
CA TYR A 77 1.29 0.20 -2.90
C TYR A 77 1.43 -0.44 -1.51
N GLN A 78 2.59 -1.06 -1.22
CA GLN A 78 2.84 -1.66 0.08
C GLN A 78 2.88 -0.61 1.20
N LEU A 79 3.52 0.54 0.95
CA LEU A 79 3.56 1.67 1.88
C LEU A 79 2.15 2.11 2.32
N VAL A 80 1.24 2.24 1.36
CA VAL A 80 -0.15 2.65 1.57
C VAL A 80 -0.97 1.53 2.20
N ALA A 81 -0.84 0.30 1.70
CA ALA A 81 -1.55 -0.87 2.23
C ALA A 81 -1.23 -1.13 3.71
N ASP A 82 0.01 -0.87 4.15
CA ASP A 82 0.41 -1.00 5.56
C ASP A 82 -0.32 -0.07 6.51
N LYS A 83 -0.95 1.01 6.01
CA LYS A 83 -1.81 1.88 6.82
C LYS A 83 -3.15 1.24 7.16
N LYS A 84 -3.50 0.12 6.52
CA LYS A 84 -4.77 -0.61 6.73
C LYS A 84 -6.01 0.27 6.53
N GLN A 85 -5.92 1.25 5.64
CA GLN A 85 -7.02 2.13 5.24
C GLN A 85 -7.37 1.85 3.76
N PRO A 86 -8.41 1.02 3.49
CA PRO A 86 -8.75 0.60 2.13
C PRO A 86 -9.01 1.75 1.16
N ALA A 87 -9.53 2.87 1.65
CA ALA A 87 -9.82 4.06 0.84
C ALA A 87 -8.55 4.65 0.19
N LEU A 88 -7.43 4.67 0.93
CA LEU A 88 -6.15 5.17 0.41
C LEU A 88 -5.59 4.25 -0.68
N THR A 89 -5.65 2.94 -0.46
CA THR A 89 -5.21 1.95 -1.45
C THR A 89 -6.08 2.02 -2.70
N HIS A 90 -7.40 2.15 -2.55
CA HIS A 90 -8.32 2.32 -3.66
C HIS A 90 -8.01 3.58 -4.47
N GLU A 91 -7.75 4.72 -3.81
CA GLU A 91 -7.41 5.97 -4.49
C GLU A 91 -6.11 5.83 -5.30
N LEU A 92 -5.07 5.23 -4.73
CA LEU A 92 -3.81 4.99 -5.43
C LEU A 92 -4.03 4.15 -6.70
N LEU A 93 -4.74 3.03 -6.59
CA LEU A 93 -5.01 2.12 -7.71
C LEU A 93 -5.86 2.76 -8.80
N THR A 94 -6.83 3.57 -8.40
CA THR A 94 -7.74 4.26 -9.33
C THR A 94 -7.00 5.34 -10.10
N ARG A 95 -6.25 6.21 -9.40
CA ARG A 95 -5.52 7.31 -10.04
C ARG A 95 -4.38 6.84 -10.95
N THR A 96 -3.73 5.73 -10.61
CA THR A 96 -2.67 5.14 -11.44
C THR A 96 -3.20 4.20 -12.53
N ALA A 97 -4.51 3.89 -12.55
CA ALA A 97 -5.11 2.87 -13.41
C ALA A 97 -4.46 1.46 -13.28
N LYS A 98 -3.87 1.14 -12.12
CA LYS A 98 -3.11 -0.11 -11.88
C LYS A 98 -3.88 -1.20 -11.15
N TRP A 99 -5.21 -1.22 -11.28
CA TRP A 99 -6.04 -2.30 -10.75
C TRP A 99 -5.60 -3.69 -11.21
N ASN A 100 -5.09 -3.81 -12.45
CA ASN A 100 -4.61 -5.08 -13.00
C ASN A 100 -3.21 -5.49 -12.50
N ALA A 101 -2.49 -4.61 -11.79
CA ALA A 101 -1.19 -4.93 -11.21
C ALA A 101 -1.30 -5.67 -9.86
N ILE A 102 -2.47 -5.63 -9.22
CA ILE A 102 -2.71 -6.33 -7.95
C ILE A 102 -3.40 -7.68 -8.17
N ARG A 103 -3.21 -8.61 -7.22
CA ARG A 103 -3.83 -9.94 -7.29
C ARG A 103 -5.35 -9.82 -7.25
N ARG A 104 -6.07 -10.65 -8.03
CA ARG A 104 -7.56 -10.68 -8.08
C ARG A 104 -8.21 -10.75 -6.69
N ARG A 105 -7.64 -11.51 -5.76
CA ARG A 105 -8.13 -11.63 -4.38
C ARG A 105 -8.11 -10.30 -3.59
N GLU A 106 -7.13 -9.46 -3.85
CA GLU A 106 -7.00 -8.14 -3.22
C GLU A 106 -7.99 -7.16 -3.83
N GLN A 107 -8.25 -7.28 -5.14
CA GLN A 107 -9.28 -6.49 -5.83
C GLN A 107 -10.66 -6.71 -5.20
N TYR A 108 -11.01 -7.94 -4.80
CA TYR A 108 -12.29 -8.24 -4.17
C TYR A 108 -12.45 -7.64 -2.77
N ALA A 109 -11.37 -7.43 -2.03
CA ALA A 109 -11.44 -6.75 -0.73
C ALA A 109 -11.59 -5.23 -0.90
N LEU A 110 -11.08 -4.68 -2.01
CA LEU A 110 -11.01 -3.23 -2.25
C LEU A 110 -12.18 -2.69 -3.09
N ARG A 111 -12.76 -3.49 -3.98
CA ARG A 111 -13.91 -3.10 -4.84
C ARG A 111 -15.21 -2.80 -4.06
N PRO A 112 -15.62 -3.60 -3.05
CA PRO A 112 -16.83 -3.30 -2.26
C PRO A 112 -16.67 -2.05 -1.39
N GLY A 113 -15.44 -1.78 -0.93
CA GLY A 113 -15.14 -0.63 -0.07
C GLY A 113 -15.23 0.74 -0.77
N ALA A 114 -15.27 0.74 -2.10
CA ALA A 114 -15.41 1.95 -2.92
C ALA A 114 -16.85 2.45 -3.03
N TRP A 115 -17.82 1.53 -3.03
CA TRP A 115 -19.24 1.84 -3.18
C TRP A 115 -19.99 1.95 -1.84
N ALA A 116 -19.36 1.49 -0.76
CA ALA A 116 -19.89 1.60 0.60
C ALA A 116 -18.76 1.47 1.64
N PRO A 117 -18.07 2.58 1.99
CA PRO A 117 -17.00 2.58 3.01
C PRO A 117 -17.44 1.95 4.35
N TRP A 118 -18.73 2.10 4.68
CA TRP A 118 -19.36 1.56 5.89
C TRP A 118 -19.48 0.03 5.88
N LEU A 119 -19.65 -0.62 4.73
CA LEU A 119 -19.69 -2.08 4.65
C LEU A 119 -18.31 -2.69 4.87
N SER A 120 -17.25 -2.06 4.36
CA SER A 120 -15.87 -2.49 4.68
C SER A 120 -15.50 -2.25 6.14
N LEU A 121 -15.95 -1.14 6.74
CA LEU A 121 -15.77 -0.91 8.18
C LEU A 121 -16.54 -1.94 9.01
N ALA A 122 -17.80 -2.24 8.65
CA ALA A 122 -18.63 -3.23 9.30
C ALA A 122 -18.09 -4.66 9.12
N SER A 123 -17.58 -5.01 7.94
CA SER A 123 -16.98 -6.31 7.67
C SER A 123 -15.65 -6.47 8.41
N LEU A 124 -14.84 -5.41 8.49
CA LEU A 124 -13.59 -5.43 9.27
C LEU A 124 -13.86 -5.46 10.78
N SER A 125 -14.89 -4.77 11.28
CA SER A 125 -15.28 -4.86 12.69
C SER A 125 -15.87 -6.23 13.01
N ALA A 126 -16.71 -6.78 12.13
CA ALA A 126 -17.27 -8.12 12.28
C ALA A 126 -16.18 -9.20 12.22
N ALA A 127 -15.21 -9.09 11.30
CA ALA A 127 -14.06 -9.99 11.25
C ALA A 127 -13.19 -9.88 12.51
N ARG A 128 -12.95 -8.67 13.04
CA ARG A 128 -12.24 -8.49 14.32
C ARG A 128 -13.00 -9.05 15.51
N GLN A 129 -14.33 -8.93 15.52
CA GLN A 129 -15.17 -9.47 16.59
C GLN A 129 -15.20 -11.00 16.51
N ALA A 130 -15.26 -11.57 15.32
CA ALA A 130 -15.14 -13.00 15.09
C ALA A 130 -13.75 -13.54 15.46
N ASP A 131 -12.67 -12.85 15.11
CA ASP A 131 -11.30 -13.22 15.49
C ASP A 131 -11.07 -13.10 17.00
N ALA A 132 -11.61 -12.05 17.64
CA ALA A 132 -11.56 -11.89 19.09
C ALA A 132 -12.37 -12.98 19.81
N MET A 133 -13.54 -13.35 19.28
CA MET A 133 -14.33 -14.47 19.80
C MET A 133 -13.62 -15.80 19.57
N ALA A 134 -13.07 -16.05 18.39
CA ALA A 134 -12.29 -17.26 18.10
C ALA A 134 -11.06 -17.35 19.00
N TYR A 135 -10.36 -16.23 19.25
CA TYR A 135 -9.27 -16.15 20.21
C TYR A 135 -9.76 -16.42 21.63
N PHE A 136 -10.90 -15.86 22.05
CA PHE A 136 -11.50 -16.11 23.36
C PHE A 136 -11.91 -17.59 23.54
N PHE A 137 -12.55 -18.20 22.54
CA PHE A 137 -12.92 -19.62 22.56
C PHE A 137 -11.72 -20.56 22.42
N LYS A 138 -10.59 -20.10 21.90
CA LYS A 138 -9.34 -20.86 21.86
C LYS A 138 -8.52 -20.72 23.14
N SER A 139 -8.61 -19.58 23.81
CA SER A 139 -7.90 -19.27 25.05
C SER A 139 -8.65 -19.69 26.32
N ALA A 140 -9.99 -19.71 26.31
CA ALA A 140 -10.82 -20.24 27.40
C ALA A 140 -10.56 -21.73 27.71
N PRO A 141 -10.48 -22.65 26.73
CA PRO A 141 -10.12 -24.04 27.00
C PRO A 141 -8.63 -24.16 27.38
N ALA A 142 -7.74 -23.32 26.84
CA ALA A 142 -6.33 -23.33 27.24
C ALA A 142 -6.15 -22.87 28.71
N ALA A 143 -6.90 -21.87 29.16
CA ALA A 143 -6.92 -21.41 30.54
C ALA A 143 -7.55 -22.44 31.49
N ALA A 144 -8.62 -23.11 31.08
CA ALA A 144 -9.25 -24.18 31.85
C ALA A 144 -8.34 -25.42 31.99
N VAL A 145 -7.64 -25.80 30.91
CA VAL A 145 -6.65 -26.89 30.93
C VAL A 145 -5.44 -26.52 31.81
N LEU A 146 -4.93 -25.29 31.74
CA LEU A 146 -3.83 -24.84 32.60
C LEU A 146 -4.22 -24.70 34.08
N ALA A 147 -5.48 -24.36 34.38
CA ALA A 147 -6.00 -24.33 35.76
C ALA A 147 -6.03 -25.74 36.37
N SER A 148 -6.34 -26.77 35.58
CA SER A 148 -6.31 -28.18 36.04
C SER A 148 -4.90 -28.73 36.30
N HIS A 149 -3.86 -28.08 35.79
CA HIS A 149 -2.45 -28.48 35.97
C HIS A 149 -1.71 -27.66 37.03
N ARG A 150 -2.36 -26.69 37.70
CA ARG A 150 -1.78 -25.92 38.81
C ARG A 150 -2.18 -26.41 40.21
N LEU A 151 -2.91 -27.53 40.28
CA LEU A 151 -3.18 -28.24 41.53
C LEU A 151 -2.54 -29.62 41.45
N SER A 152 -1.23 -29.67 41.62
CA SER A 152 -0.53 -30.87 42.11
C SER A 152 0.79 -30.47 42.76
#